data_AF-A0A971TTS6-F1
#
_entry.id   AF-A0A971TTS6-F1
#
_cell.length_a   1.000
_cell.length_b   1.000
_cell.length_c   1.000
_cell.angle_alpha   90.00
_cell.angle_beta   90.00
_cell.angle_gamma   90.00
#
_symmetry.space_group_name_H-M   'P 1'
#
loop_
_entity.id
_entity.type
_entity.pdbx_description
1 polymer ?
#
loop_
_entity_poly.entity_id
_entity_poly.type
_entity_poly.pdbx_seq_one_letter_code
_entity_poly.pdbx_strand_id
1 'polypeptide(L)'
;MNGFDVFPKVVPANKVSEIRIRPRYKYLALHAEDDISVKYFPYAGLWSDAAKASLEDASKDTTLSKDVWRLENGELIIQMEFAAEQEHRFVVCLASPTVRRPTSEFSAVVYSVDPDLYALRPFRGDFHLHTIGSDGKEDCLYMAARCREIGMDFAAISDHRRMEPSLEAIDYWRKYDLDFKLYPGEEVHAPDNHVHVINFGASRSVNQMYRDDEA
;
A
#
# COMPACT_ATOMS: atom_id res chain seq x y z
N MET A 1 -12.12 -4.56 -7.68
CA MET A 1 -11.22 -5.74 -7.72
C MET A 1 -10.08 -5.43 -8.68
N ASN A 2 -8.82 -5.51 -8.23
CA ASN A 2 -7.65 -5.32 -9.10
C ASN A 2 -7.44 -6.58 -9.95
N GLY A 3 -7.82 -6.50 -11.23
CA GLY A 3 -7.71 -7.60 -12.19
C GLY A 3 -6.30 -7.84 -12.75
N PHE A 4 -5.33 -7.00 -12.36
CA PHE A 4 -3.95 -7.06 -12.83
C PHE A 4 -2.98 -7.03 -11.65
N ASP A 5 -1.94 -7.84 -11.72
CA ASP A 5 -0.77 -7.77 -10.84
C ASP A 5 0.25 -6.80 -11.45
N VAL A 6 0.92 -6.01 -10.62
CA VAL A 6 2.01 -5.12 -11.05
C VAL A 6 3.22 -5.43 -10.19
N PHE A 7 4.35 -5.75 -10.82
CA PHE A 7 5.57 -6.12 -10.12
C PHE A 7 6.84 -5.60 -10.83
N PRO A 8 7.83 -5.06 -10.10
CA PRO A 8 7.74 -4.69 -8.69
C PRO A 8 6.80 -3.49 -8.48
N LYS A 9 6.27 -3.36 -7.26
CA LYS A 9 5.48 -2.17 -6.85
C LYS A 9 6.34 -0.98 -6.44
N VAL A 10 7.59 -1.25 -6.07
CA VAL A 10 8.56 -0.25 -5.64
C VAL A 10 9.83 -0.44 -6.47
N VAL A 11 10.33 0.65 -7.05
CA VAL A 11 11.56 0.70 -7.84
C VAL A 11 12.50 1.76 -7.25
N PRO A 12 13.81 1.67 -7.50
CA PRO A 12 14.72 2.73 -7.07
C PRO A 12 14.48 4.02 -7.85
N ALA A 13 14.46 5.16 -7.15
CA ALA A 13 14.40 6.49 -7.73
C ALA A 13 15.62 6.78 -8.63
N ASN A 14 15.37 7.56 -9.69
CA ASN A 14 16.37 8.03 -10.67
C ASN A 14 17.17 6.90 -11.35
N LYS A 15 16.53 5.74 -11.56
CA LYS A 15 17.13 4.60 -12.27
C LYS A 15 16.17 4.02 -13.30
N VAL A 16 16.74 3.50 -14.38
CA VAL A 16 16.00 2.64 -15.30
C VAL A 16 15.61 1.36 -14.59
N SER A 17 14.32 1.09 -14.53
CA SER A 17 13.75 -0.12 -13.94
C SER A 17 12.73 -0.74 -14.86
N GLU A 18 12.52 -2.04 -14.74
CA GLU A 18 11.47 -2.77 -15.44
C GLU A 18 10.30 -3.03 -14.49
N ILE A 19 9.08 -2.77 -14.95
CA ILE A 19 7.84 -3.18 -14.29
C ILE A 19 7.03 -4.06 -15.23
N ARG A 20 6.34 -5.03 -14.66
CA ARG A 20 5.52 -6.02 -15.36
C ARG A 20 4.09 -5.92 -14.87
N ILE A 21 3.16 -5.83 -15.81
CA ILE A 21 1.74 -5.79 -15.55
C ILE A 21 1.13 -7.06 -16.14
N ARG A 22 0.65 -7.94 -15.26
CA ARG A 22 0.13 -9.26 -15.61
C ARG A 22 -1.37 -9.36 -15.36
N PRO A 23 -2.18 -9.78 -16.35
CA PRO A 23 -3.59 -10.11 -16.14
C PRO A 23 -3.75 -11.27 -15.16
N ARG A 24 -4.65 -11.14 -14.17
CA ARG A 24 -4.96 -12.24 -13.22
C ARG A 24 -5.97 -13.24 -13.77
N TYR A 25 -6.73 -12.83 -14.78
CA TYR A 25 -7.83 -13.62 -15.34
C TYR A 25 -7.74 -13.67 -16.86
N LYS A 26 -8.13 -14.82 -17.44
CA LYS A 26 -8.08 -15.04 -18.90
C LYS A 26 -8.88 -14.02 -19.70
N TYR A 27 -9.99 -13.52 -19.16
CA TYR A 27 -10.83 -12.52 -19.84
C TYR A 27 -10.20 -11.11 -19.85
N LEU A 28 -9.09 -10.90 -19.13
CA LEU A 28 -8.28 -9.68 -19.13
C LEU A 28 -6.98 -9.83 -19.93
N ALA A 29 -6.85 -10.92 -20.70
CA ALA A 29 -5.64 -11.18 -21.47
C ALA A 29 -5.33 -10.02 -22.42
N LEU A 30 -4.04 -9.67 -22.49
CA LEU A 30 -3.51 -8.66 -23.40
C LEU A 30 -3.06 -9.39 -24.68
N HIS A 31 -3.65 -9.02 -25.83
CA HIS A 31 -3.55 -9.83 -27.05
C HIS A 31 -2.63 -9.25 -28.14
N ALA A 32 -2.67 -7.93 -28.35
CA ALA A 32 -1.90 -7.28 -29.41
C ALA A 32 -1.44 -5.89 -28.95
N GLU A 33 -0.19 -5.55 -29.23
CA GLU A 33 0.34 -4.23 -28.88
C GLU A 33 -0.37 -3.09 -29.60
N ASP A 34 -0.82 -3.31 -30.83
CA ASP A 34 -1.53 -2.29 -31.63
C ASP A 34 -2.88 -1.88 -31.03
N ASP A 35 -3.45 -2.73 -30.17
CA ASP A 35 -4.69 -2.46 -29.44
C ASP A 35 -4.45 -1.81 -28.07
N ILE A 36 -3.19 -1.55 -27.70
CA ILE A 36 -2.82 -1.03 -26.38
C ILE A 36 -2.20 0.36 -26.52
N SER A 37 -2.71 1.32 -25.74
CA SER A 37 -2.02 2.56 -25.46
C SER A 37 -1.79 2.71 -23.95
N VAL A 38 -0.59 3.18 -23.60
CA VAL A 38 -0.18 3.35 -22.20
C VAL A 38 0.03 4.82 -21.96
N LYS A 39 -0.72 5.41 -21.04
CA LYS A 39 -0.52 6.79 -20.58
C LYS A 39 0.21 6.79 -19.24
N TYR A 40 1.07 7.77 -19.02
CA TYR A 40 1.88 7.91 -17.82
C TYR A 40 1.66 9.26 -17.13
N PHE A 41 1.53 9.22 -15.80
CA PHE A 41 1.28 10.36 -14.94
C PHE A 41 2.17 10.26 -13.68
N PRO A 42 3.25 11.05 -13.59
CA PRO A 42 3.98 11.23 -12.33
C PRO A 42 3.18 12.11 -11.38
N TYR A 43 3.00 11.66 -10.12
CA TYR A 43 2.18 12.39 -9.14
C TYR A 43 2.77 13.76 -8.78
N ALA A 44 4.11 13.83 -8.59
CA ALA A 44 4.79 15.08 -8.30
C ALA A 44 5.07 15.93 -9.56
N GLY A 45 4.62 15.47 -10.74
CA GLY A 45 4.91 16.13 -12.01
C GLY A 45 6.37 16.06 -12.44
N LEU A 46 7.18 15.18 -11.82
CA LEU A 46 8.60 15.00 -12.13
C LEU A 46 8.75 13.93 -13.22
N TRP A 47 9.18 14.34 -14.41
CA TRP A 47 9.33 13.48 -15.58
C TRP A 47 10.81 13.12 -15.77
N SER A 48 11.10 11.87 -16.16
CA SER A 48 12.44 11.49 -16.65
C SER A 48 12.69 12.03 -18.05
N ASP A 49 13.94 12.15 -18.48
CA ASP A 49 14.27 12.66 -19.82
C ASP A 49 13.61 11.83 -20.95
N ALA A 50 13.48 10.50 -20.76
CA ALA A 50 12.74 9.62 -21.66
C ALA A 50 11.23 9.96 -21.75
N ALA A 51 10.68 10.58 -20.71
CA ALA A 51 9.31 11.08 -20.67
C ALA A 51 9.23 12.60 -20.97
N LYS A 52 10.36 13.28 -21.16
CA LYS A 52 10.49 14.72 -21.52
C LYS A 52 10.56 14.97 -23.03
N ALA A 53 10.02 14.08 -23.87
CA ALA A 53 9.95 14.34 -25.32
C ALA A 53 9.12 15.60 -25.70
N SER A 54 8.53 16.34 -24.76
CA SER A 54 8.17 17.75 -24.97
C SER A 54 8.11 18.52 -23.65
N LEU A 55 9.02 19.48 -23.45
CA LEU A 55 9.10 20.30 -22.23
C LEU A 55 8.40 21.67 -22.34
N GLU A 56 7.65 21.95 -23.40
CA GLU A 56 7.19 23.32 -23.67
C GLU A 56 5.68 23.58 -23.65
N ASP A 57 4.80 22.61 -23.38
CA ASP A 57 3.37 22.90 -23.55
C ASP A 57 2.46 22.19 -22.54
N ALA A 58 1.45 22.91 -22.02
CA ALA A 58 0.44 22.40 -21.09
C ALA A 58 -0.59 21.46 -21.77
N SER A 59 -0.27 21.00 -22.99
CA SER A 59 -1.03 20.12 -23.87
C SER A 59 -0.48 18.68 -23.90
N LYS A 60 0.46 18.32 -23.00
CA LYS A 60 1.30 17.11 -23.06
C LYS A 60 0.52 15.84 -23.42
N ASP A 61 0.97 15.20 -24.50
CA ASP A 61 0.66 13.81 -24.79
C ASP A 61 1.27 12.94 -23.68
N THR A 62 0.40 12.36 -22.87
CA THR A 62 0.76 11.48 -21.75
C THR A 62 1.02 10.06 -22.22
N THR A 63 0.84 9.78 -23.51
CA THR A 63 1.05 8.46 -24.10
C THR A 63 2.54 8.15 -24.17
N LEU A 64 2.94 7.02 -23.59
CA LEU A 64 4.30 6.51 -23.65
C LEU A 64 4.64 6.04 -25.06
N SER A 65 5.87 6.34 -25.50
CA SER A 65 6.43 5.77 -26.73
C SER A 65 6.45 4.26 -26.69
N LYS A 66 6.31 3.62 -27.86
CA LYS A 66 6.47 2.17 -28.04
C LYS A 66 7.88 1.67 -27.70
N ASP A 67 8.87 2.55 -27.59
CA ASP A 67 10.24 2.16 -27.27
C ASP A 67 10.46 1.81 -25.79
N VAL A 68 9.55 2.25 -24.90
CA VAL A 68 9.67 2.04 -23.44
C VAL A 68 8.74 0.97 -22.90
N TRP A 69 7.93 0.34 -23.76
CA TRP A 69 7.07 -0.76 -23.34
C TRP A 69 6.85 -1.78 -24.45
N ARG A 70 6.59 -3.02 -24.06
CA ARG A 70 6.32 -4.12 -24.98
C ARG A 70 5.35 -5.12 -24.34
N LEU A 71 4.72 -5.95 -25.16
CA LEU A 71 3.99 -7.12 -24.70
C LEU A 71 4.89 -8.35 -24.82
N GLU A 72 5.13 -9.03 -23.71
CA GLU A 72 5.96 -10.22 -23.66
C GLU A 72 5.24 -11.31 -22.86
N ASN A 73 4.97 -12.46 -23.47
CA ASN A 73 4.27 -13.60 -22.84
C ASN A 73 2.91 -13.23 -22.19
N GLY A 74 2.19 -12.26 -22.77
CA GLY A 74 0.88 -11.80 -22.25
C GLY A 74 0.98 -10.81 -21.08
N GLU A 75 2.19 -10.35 -20.74
CA GLU A 75 2.45 -9.30 -19.76
C GLU A 75 2.86 -8.00 -20.46
N LEU A 76 2.30 -6.89 -20.00
CA LEU A 76 2.77 -5.57 -20.43
C LEU A 76 4.01 -5.21 -19.61
N ILE A 77 5.14 -5.08 -20.29
CA ILE A 77 6.41 -4.68 -19.69
C ILE A 77 6.64 -3.21 -19.99
N ILE A 78 6.96 -2.42 -18.96
CA ILE A 78 7.37 -1.02 -19.10
C ILE A 78 8.78 -0.90 -18.52
N GLN A 79 9.71 -0.39 -19.33
CA GLN A 79 11.10 -0.18 -18.95
C GLN A 79 11.49 1.26 -19.23
N MET A 80 11.64 2.04 -18.16
CA MET A 80 11.98 3.45 -18.25
C MET A 80 12.71 3.90 -16.99
N GLU A 81 13.30 5.09 -17.04
CA GLU A 81 13.76 5.77 -15.84
C GLU A 81 12.58 6.32 -15.04
N PHE A 82 12.53 5.97 -13.76
CA PHE A 82 11.56 6.47 -12.80
C PHE A 82 12.18 7.65 -12.04
N ALA A 83 11.82 8.88 -12.44
CA ALA A 83 12.41 10.09 -11.90
C ALA A 83 11.97 10.39 -10.46
N ALA A 84 12.92 10.83 -9.63
CA ALA A 84 12.74 11.22 -8.23
C ALA A 84 12.04 10.16 -7.37
N GLU A 85 11.76 10.46 -6.11
CA GLU A 85 10.87 9.68 -5.24
C GLU A 85 9.43 10.18 -5.40
N GLN A 86 8.53 9.32 -5.92
CA GLN A 86 7.12 9.65 -6.14
C GLN A 86 6.25 8.44 -6.53
N GLU A 87 4.92 8.65 -6.57
CA GLU A 87 3.99 7.75 -7.25
C GLU A 87 4.06 7.93 -8.78
N HIS A 88 4.09 6.81 -9.49
CA HIS A 88 4.02 6.69 -10.95
C HIS A 88 2.74 5.94 -11.34
N ARG A 89 1.82 6.64 -11.99
CA ARG A 89 0.56 6.07 -12.47
C ARG A 89 0.61 5.82 -13.97
N PHE A 90 0.24 4.61 -14.36
CA PHE A 90 0.04 4.21 -15.74
C PHE A 90 -1.43 3.93 -15.97
N VAL A 91 -2.02 4.53 -17.00
CA VAL A 91 -3.38 4.21 -17.46
C VAL A 91 -3.24 3.45 -18.77
N VAL A 92 -3.62 2.18 -18.77
CA VAL A 92 -3.55 1.30 -19.93
C VAL A 92 -4.94 1.26 -20.56
N CYS A 93 -5.05 1.80 -21.76
CA CYS A 93 -6.27 1.78 -22.55
C CYS A 93 -6.19 0.62 -23.55
N LEU A 94 -7.26 -0.18 -23.62
CA LEU A 94 -7.40 -1.29 -24.55
C LEU A 94 -8.46 -0.95 -25.59
N ALA A 95 -8.09 -0.99 -26.86
CA ALA A 95 -9.02 -0.88 -27.97
C ALA A 95 -9.56 -2.27 -28.36
N SER A 96 -10.71 -2.30 -29.03
CA SER A 96 -11.14 -3.51 -29.75
C SER A 96 -10.59 -3.45 -31.18
N PRO A 97 -10.21 -4.60 -31.77
CA PRO A 97 -9.86 -4.66 -33.20
C PRO A 97 -10.93 -4.07 -34.11
N THR A 98 -12.19 -4.05 -33.67
CA THR A 98 -13.35 -3.55 -34.42
C THR A 98 -13.72 -2.10 -34.12
N VAL A 99 -13.19 -1.50 -33.05
CA VAL A 99 -13.56 -0.15 -32.60
C VAL A 99 -12.30 0.61 -32.19
N ARG A 100 -11.96 1.67 -32.94
CA ARG A 100 -10.80 2.57 -32.69
C ARG A 100 -10.89 3.38 -31.39
N ARG A 101 -11.89 3.16 -30.54
CA ARG A 101 -12.03 3.81 -29.23
C ARG A 101 -11.71 2.80 -28.13
N PRO A 102 -11.12 3.22 -27.00
CA PRO A 102 -10.89 2.34 -25.86
C PRO A 102 -12.19 1.66 -25.45
N THR A 103 -12.18 0.33 -25.42
CA THR A 103 -13.31 -0.48 -24.94
C THR A 103 -13.19 -0.80 -23.46
N SER A 104 -11.98 -0.69 -22.91
CA SER A 104 -11.73 -0.78 -21.47
C SER A 104 -10.41 -0.09 -21.10
N GLU A 105 -10.26 0.21 -19.82
CA GLU A 105 -9.01 0.74 -19.27
C GLU A 105 -8.77 0.21 -17.86
N PHE A 106 -7.51 0.22 -17.44
CA PHE A 106 -7.13 -0.02 -16.05
C PHE A 106 -5.94 0.84 -15.66
N SER A 107 -5.78 1.05 -14.35
CA SER A 107 -4.63 1.78 -13.81
C SER A 107 -3.66 0.84 -13.11
N ALA A 108 -2.37 1.04 -13.37
CA ALA A 108 -1.26 0.46 -12.63
C ALA A 108 -0.50 1.57 -11.90
N VAL A 109 -0.11 1.31 -10.66
CA VAL A 109 0.65 2.26 -9.83
C VAL A 109 1.91 1.58 -9.32
N VAL A 110 3.03 2.32 -9.41
CA VAL A 110 4.37 1.96 -8.93
C VAL A 110 4.96 3.16 -8.20
N TYR A 111 5.77 2.91 -7.18
CA TYR A 111 6.47 3.97 -6.43
C TYR A 111 7.96 3.90 -6.71
N SER A 112 8.57 5.03 -6.99
CA SER A 112 10.02 5.18 -6.92
C SER A 112 10.36 5.72 -5.54
N VAL A 113 11.40 5.17 -4.91
CA VAL A 113 11.85 5.63 -3.60
C VAL A 113 13.37 5.73 -3.55
N ASP A 114 13.85 6.63 -2.72
CA ASP A 114 15.28 6.86 -2.51
C ASP A 114 15.93 5.70 -1.72
N PRO A 115 17.27 5.59 -1.72
CA PRO A 115 17.97 4.42 -1.16
C PRO A 115 17.68 4.13 0.32
N ASP A 116 17.34 5.16 1.10
CA ASP A 116 16.98 5.05 2.50
C ASP A 116 15.66 4.29 2.70
N LEU A 117 14.67 4.49 1.84
CA LEU A 117 13.41 3.73 1.85
C LEU A 117 13.51 2.43 1.04
N TYR A 118 14.23 2.41 -0.08
CA TYR A 118 14.35 1.23 -0.96
C TYR A 118 15.00 0.04 -0.25
N ALA A 119 15.92 0.31 0.68
CA ALA A 119 16.58 -0.71 1.48
C ALA A 119 15.67 -1.31 2.58
N LEU A 120 14.49 -0.73 2.82
CA LEU A 120 13.57 -1.15 3.86
C LEU A 120 12.47 -2.05 3.32
N ARG A 121 11.86 -2.81 4.23
CA ARG A 121 10.66 -3.61 3.95
C ARG A 121 9.46 -2.88 4.54
N PRO A 122 8.45 -2.51 3.74
CA PRO A 122 7.22 -1.96 4.29
C PRO A 122 6.49 -3.06 5.05
N PHE A 123 6.21 -2.81 6.32
CA PHE A 123 5.34 -3.66 7.13
C PHE A 123 3.95 -3.03 7.18
N ARG A 124 2.94 -3.85 6.92
CA ARG A 124 1.53 -3.47 7.00
C ARG A 124 1.02 -3.78 8.39
N GLY A 125 0.50 -2.79 9.09
CA GLY A 125 -0.12 -3.03 10.38
C GLY A 125 -1.18 -2.02 10.73
N ASP A 126 -1.88 -2.30 11.83
CA ASP A 126 -2.91 -1.45 12.38
C ASP A 126 -2.53 -1.01 13.79
N PHE A 127 -2.61 0.29 14.03
CA PHE A 127 -2.25 0.90 15.30
C PHE A 127 -3.48 1.25 16.15
N HIS A 128 -4.69 1.18 15.58
CA HIS A 128 -5.88 1.74 16.22
C HIS A 128 -7.09 0.81 16.07
N LEU A 129 -7.19 -0.18 16.95
CA LEU A 129 -8.22 -1.22 16.95
C LEU A 129 -8.96 -1.28 18.27
N HIS A 130 -10.29 -1.26 18.23
CA HIS A 130 -11.16 -1.32 19.39
C HIS A 130 -11.88 -2.66 19.43
N THR A 131 -12.06 -3.20 20.63
CA THR A 131 -12.70 -4.48 20.92
C THR A 131 -13.82 -4.27 21.92
N ILE A 132 -14.49 -5.35 22.33
CA ILE A 132 -15.43 -5.31 23.47
C ILE A 132 -14.76 -4.88 24.79
N GLY A 133 -13.43 -4.75 24.83
CA GLY A 133 -12.68 -4.18 25.94
C GLY A 133 -13.01 -2.71 26.23
N SER A 134 -13.45 -1.96 25.22
CA SER A 134 -14.08 -0.63 25.35
C SER A 134 -15.41 -0.50 24.60
N ASP A 135 -15.37 -0.13 23.33
CA ASP A 135 -16.49 0.34 22.50
C ASP A 135 -16.51 -0.33 21.11
N GLY A 136 -15.58 -1.24 20.86
CA GLY A 136 -15.64 -2.16 19.73
C GLY A 136 -16.72 -3.23 19.91
N LYS A 137 -16.97 -3.99 18.84
CA LYS A 137 -18.02 -5.02 18.81
C LYS A 137 -17.50 -6.44 18.93
N GLU A 138 -16.22 -6.63 18.67
CA GLU A 138 -15.62 -7.95 18.50
C GLU A 138 -14.60 -8.24 19.60
N ASP A 139 -14.37 -9.53 19.85
CA ASP A 139 -13.40 -10.03 20.83
C ASP A 139 -11.95 -9.75 20.41
N CYS A 140 -11.07 -9.56 21.40
CA CYS A 140 -9.66 -9.23 21.19
C CYS A 140 -8.88 -10.35 20.47
N LEU A 141 -9.16 -11.62 20.78
CA LEU A 141 -8.51 -12.76 20.13
C LEU A 141 -8.98 -12.88 18.69
N TYR A 142 -10.28 -12.68 18.47
CA TYR A 142 -10.87 -12.68 17.13
C TYR A 142 -10.28 -11.56 16.26
N MET A 143 -10.20 -10.34 16.77
CA MET A 143 -9.64 -9.20 16.02
C MET A 143 -8.19 -9.45 15.60
N ALA A 144 -7.36 -9.97 16.49
CA ALA A 144 -6.00 -10.38 16.16
C ALA A 144 -5.95 -11.43 15.02
N ALA A 145 -6.83 -12.44 15.06
CA ALA A 145 -6.92 -13.42 13.98
C ALA A 145 -7.32 -12.79 12.65
N ARG A 146 -8.28 -11.84 12.66
CA ARG A 146 -8.72 -11.13 11.46
C ARG A 146 -7.61 -10.28 10.86
N CYS A 147 -6.82 -9.58 11.68
CA CYS A 147 -5.65 -8.83 11.22
C CYS A 147 -4.66 -9.73 10.47
N ARG A 148 -4.36 -10.91 11.02
CA ARG A 148 -3.50 -11.90 10.35
C ARG A 148 -4.13 -12.40 9.05
N GLU A 149 -5.42 -12.71 9.03
CA GLU A 149 -6.13 -13.21 7.85
C GLU A 149 -6.09 -12.23 6.66
N ILE A 150 -6.18 -10.93 6.94
CA ILE A 150 -6.12 -9.89 5.90
C ILE A 150 -4.68 -9.50 5.50
N GLY A 151 -3.68 -10.22 6.03
CA GLY A 151 -2.27 -10.05 5.69
C GLY A 151 -1.63 -8.83 6.34
N MET A 152 -1.97 -8.51 7.59
CA MET A 152 -1.16 -7.61 8.41
C MET A 152 0.08 -8.34 8.94
N ASP A 153 1.21 -7.65 8.98
CA ASP A 153 2.45 -8.10 9.62
C ASP A 153 2.42 -7.84 11.13
N PHE A 154 1.69 -6.81 11.57
CA PHE A 154 1.51 -6.52 12.99
C PHE A 154 0.17 -5.83 13.31
N ALA A 155 -0.22 -5.84 14.58
CA ALA A 155 -1.33 -5.03 15.08
C ALA A 155 -1.14 -4.66 16.56
N ALA A 156 -1.83 -3.59 16.99
CA ALA A 156 -2.05 -3.28 18.39
C ALA A 156 -3.54 -3.06 18.63
N ILE A 157 -4.08 -3.79 19.61
CA ILE A 157 -5.41 -3.51 20.17
C ILE A 157 -5.25 -2.32 21.12
N SER A 158 -6.06 -1.30 20.93
CA SER A 158 -5.90 0.00 21.57
C SER A 158 -7.22 0.45 22.20
N ASP A 159 -7.83 -0.42 23.00
CA ASP A 159 -9.08 -0.10 23.69
C ASP A 159 -8.94 1.16 24.56
N HIS A 160 -10.04 1.91 24.70
CA HIS A 160 -10.06 3.12 25.50
C HIS A 160 -9.66 2.83 26.94
N ARG A 161 -8.60 3.50 27.40
CA ARG A 161 -8.13 3.51 28.79
C ARG A 161 -7.67 2.14 29.32
N ARG A 162 -7.40 1.19 28.44
CA ARG A 162 -7.20 -0.22 28.79
C ARG A 162 -6.12 -0.84 27.91
N MET A 163 -5.09 -1.37 28.57
CA MET A 163 -4.03 -2.13 27.92
C MET A 163 -4.28 -3.64 27.97
N GLU A 164 -5.12 -4.09 28.90
CA GLU A 164 -5.38 -5.49 29.20
C GLU A 164 -5.82 -6.31 27.98
N PRO A 165 -6.73 -5.83 27.10
CA PRO A 165 -7.15 -6.60 25.92
C PRO A 165 -6.01 -6.90 24.94
N SER A 166 -5.05 -5.98 24.80
CA SER A 166 -3.87 -6.21 23.97
C SER A 166 -2.96 -7.29 24.56
N LEU A 167 -2.78 -7.30 25.89
CA LEU A 167 -1.95 -8.27 26.59
C LEU A 167 -2.58 -9.67 26.57
N GLU A 168 -3.91 -9.75 26.71
CA GLU A 168 -4.67 -10.99 26.59
C GLU A 168 -4.47 -11.62 25.20
N ALA A 169 -4.61 -10.82 24.14
CA ALA A 169 -4.37 -11.30 22.77
C ALA A 169 -2.92 -11.77 22.59
N ILE A 170 -1.93 -11.01 23.06
CA ILE A 170 -0.51 -11.38 22.98
C ILE A 170 -0.26 -12.72 23.66
N ASP A 171 -0.75 -12.91 24.88
CA ASP A 171 -0.53 -14.13 25.65
C ASP A 171 -1.14 -15.36 24.96
N TYR A 172 -2.40 -15.23 24.51
CA TYR A 172 -3.10 -16.30 23.81
C TYR A 172 -2.39 -16.73 22.52
N TRP A 173 -1.95 -15.77 21.70
CA TRP A 173 -1.39 -16.04 20.38
C TRP A 173 0.09 -16.42 20.40
N ARG A 174 0.85 -16.06 21.44
CA ARG A 174 2.30 -16.29 21.53
C ARG A 174 2.71 -17.75 21.32
N LYS A 175 1.89 -18.70 21.80
CA LYS A 175 2.19 -20.15 21.72
C LYS A 175 2.19 -20.74 20.30
N TYR A 176 1.71 -19.99 19.31
CA TYR A 176 1.57 -20.48 17.93
C TYR A 176 2.71 -20.04 17.00
N ASP A 177 3.71 -19.28 17.50
CA ASP A 177 4.90 -18.84 16.75
C ASP A 177 4.56 -18.26 15.36
N LEU A 178 3.73 -17.22 15.35
CA LEU A 178 3.17 -16.65 14.13
C LEU A 178 4.13 -15.63 13.50
N ASP A 179 4.16 -15.58 12.16
CA ASP A 179 4.77 -14.49 11.38
C ASP A 179 4.00 -13.14 11.47
N PHE A 180 3.06 -13.04 12.43
CA PHE A 180 2.23 -11.87 12.72
C PHE A 180 2.48 -11.42 14.15
N LYS A 181 2.84 -10.14 14.34
CA LYS A 181 3.25 -9.63 15.65
C LYS A 181 2.19 -8.75 16.31
N LEU A 182 1.79 -9.14 17.51
CA LEU A 182 0.96 -8.30 18.37
C LEU A 182 1.86 -7.47 19.29
N TYR A 183 1.52 -6.19 19.43
CA TYR A 183 2.18 -5.27 20.35
C TYR A 183 1.20 -4.82 21.44
N PRO A 184 1.68 -4.59 22.68
CA PRO A 184 0.86 -3.95 23.70
C PRO A 184 0.30 -2.63 23.16
N GLY A 185 -0.94 -2.33 23.48
CA GLY A 185 -1.65 -1.16 22.97
C GLY A 185 -2.74 -0.72 23.94
N GLU A 186 -2.99 0.59 23.96
CA GLU A 186 -4.16 1.22 24.57
C GLU A 186 -4.39 2.57 23.89
N GLU A 187 -5.61 3.09 23.95
CA GLU A 187 -5.88 4.50 23.68
C GLU A 187 -5.88 5.27 25.01
N VAL A 188 -4.98 6.25 25.12
CA VAL A 188 -4.77 7.07 26.31
C VAL A 188 -5.73 8.25 26.33
N HIS A 189 -6.43 8.39 27.46
CA HIS A 189 -7.32 9.50 27.74
C HIS A 189 -6.79 10.24 28.96
N ALA A 190 -5.89 11.19 28.74
CA ALA A 190 -5.41 12.07 29.80
C ALA A 190 -6.52 13.05 30.24
N PRO A 191 -6.54 13.49 31.51
CA PRO A 191 -7.47 14.51 31.98
C PRO A 191 -7.44 15.76 31.09
N ASP A 192 -8.63 16.29 30.78
CA ASP A 192 -8.84 17.48 29.95
C ASP A 192 -8.19 17.44 28.55
N ASN A 193 -7.83 16.24 28.06
CA ASN A 193 -7.29 16.04 26.73
C ASN A 193 -8.31 15.35 25.81
N HIS A 194 -8.65 16.02 24.71
CA HIS A 194 -9.58 15.51 23.70
C HIS A 194 -8.88 14.83 22.51
N VAL A 195 -7.56 14.71 22.53
CA VAL A 195 -6.78 14.04 21.49
C VAL A 195 -6.70 12.55 21.80
N HIS A 196 -6.95 11.72 20.79
CA HIS A 196 -6.71 10.27 20.88
C HIS A 196 -5.21 10.02 20.78
N VAL A 197 -4.61 9.53 21.87
CA VAL A 197 -3.19 9.21 21.93
C VAL A 197 -3.03 7.69 22.00
N ILE A 198 -2.33 7.10 21.03
CA ILE A 198 -2.08 5.66 21.02
C ILE A 198 -0.76 5.36 21.72
N ASN A 199 -0.83 4.53 22.77
CA ASN A 199 0.36 4.00 23.43
C ASN A 199 0.72 2.65 22.82
N PHE A 200 1.62 2.64 21.84
CA PHE A 200 2.00 1.46 21.06
C PHE A 200 3.31 0.83 21.54
N GLY A 201 3.29 -0.47 21.81
CA GLY A 201 4.49 -1.25 22.11
C GLY A 201 5.11 -1.00 23.48
N ALA A 202 4.43 -0.26 24.37
CA ALA A 202 4.95 0.08 25.68
C ALA A 202 4.88 -1.10 26.67
N SER A 203 5.77 -1.09 27.65
CA SER A 203 5.80 -2.09 28.72
C SER A 203 4.77 -1.83 29.84
N ARG A 204 4.10 -0.67 29.84
CA ARG A 204 3.19 -0.23 30.90
C ARG A 204 2.08 0.66 30.32
N SER A 205 0.92 0.64 30.99
CA SER A 205 -0.20 1.52 30.68
C SER A 205 0.04 2.93 31.23
N VAL A 206 -0.06 3.93 30.36
CA VAL A 206 -0.04 5.35 30.73
C VAL A 206 -1.34 5.72 31.46
N ASN A 207 -2.48 5.15 31.06
CA ASN A 207 -3.74 5.37 31.79
C ASN A 207 -3.65 4.87 33.24
N GLN A 208 -3.01 3.71 33.47
CA GLN A 208 -2.83 3.18 34.81
C GLN A 208 -1.88 4.07 35.62
N MET A 209 -0.80 4.57 35.02
CA MET A 209 0.12 5.51 35.68
C MET A 209 -0.60 6.77 36.17
N TYR A 210 -1.49 7.36 35.35
CA TYR A 210 -2.31 8.50 35.80
C TYR A 210 -3.21 8.15 36.98
N ARG A 211 -3.88 6.99 36.93
CA ARG A 211 -4.78 6.55 38.02
C ARG A 211 -4.01 6.29 39.32
N ASP A 212 -2.81 5.75 39.22
CA ASP A 212 -1.95 5.46 40.38
C ASP A 212 -1.40 6.75 41.00
N ASP A 213 -1.07 7.76 40.20
CA ASP A 213 -0.60 9.07 40.68
C ASP A 213 -1.72 9.92 41.32
N GLU A 214 -2.98 9.67 40.96
CA GLU A 214 -4.17 10.32 41.55
C GLU A 214 -4.70 9.63 42.83
N ALA A 215 -4.21 8.44 43.17
CA ALA A 215 -4.68 7.61 44.30
C ALA A 215 -3.92 7.87 45.62
#